data_AF-A0AAD5YP06-F1
#
_entry.id   AF-A0AAD5YP06-F1
#
_cell.length_a   1.000
_cell.length_b   1.000
_cell.length_c   1.000
_cell.angle_alpha   90.00
_cell.angle_beta   90.00
_cell.angle_gamma   90.00
#
_symmetry.space_group_name_H-M   'P 1'
#
loop_
_entity.id
_entity.type
_entity.pdbx_description
1 polymer ?
#
loop_
_entity_poly.entity_id
_entity_poly.type
_entity_poly.pdbx_seq_one_letter_code
_entity_poly.pdbx_strand_id
1 'polypeptide(L)'
;MLLDLFLPTTKDSTKRHVLAHLIQHSQADVFDLDNQQVNELEKNLNELRVAAAPKPRFAFKRKAAPTPSPSPATPAESPQPQPASPPTQSQSPSSNSFISSHERKYLAISSLIGAPPTSDLTISNLDHCILNLVPTTALPHKLDISAVHLREITNSILLLPIINGSILIHELSNCAIVLGCHQVI
;
A
#
# COMPACT_ATOMS: atom_id res chain seq x y z
N MET A 1 -16.71 21.30 2.48
CA MET A 1 -16.64 22.38 1.48
C MET A 1 -15.72 21.96 0.32
N LEU A 2 -16.08 20.95 -0.48
CA LEU A 2 -15.36 20.63 -1.73
C LEU A 2 -16.13 19.61 -2.59
N LEU A 3 -17.44 19.82 -2.77
CA LEU A 3 -18.30 19.02 -3.65
C LEU A 3 -19.14 19.89 -4.60
N ASP A 4 -18.76 21.15 -4.83
CA ASP A 4 -19.57 22.13 -5.59
C ASP A 4 -19.07 22.44 -7.01
N LEU A 5 -18.17 21.63 -7.57
CA LEU A 5 -17.60 21.89 -8.90
C LEU A 5 -17.87 20.75 -9.88
N PHE A 6 -19.15 20.42 -10.09
CA PHE A 6 -19.64 19.91 -11.38
C PHE A 6 -21.17 19.92 -11.43
N LEU A 7 -21.78 21.11 -11.50
CA LEU A 7 -23.19 21.28 -11.84
C LEU A 7 -23.29 22.30 -12.99
N PRO A 8 -23.73 21.90 -14.20
CA PRO A 8 -24.11 22.87 -15.21
C PRO A 8 -25.32 23.65 -14.68
N THR A 9 -25.17 24.97 -14.60
CA THR A 9 -26.20 25.93 -14.21
C THR A 9 -27.30 26.00 -15.26
N THR A 10 -28.20 25.02 -15.28
CA THR A 10 -29.43 25.09 -16.07
C THR A 10 -30.66 25.09 -15.16
N LYS A 11 -31.50 26.08 -15.42
CA LYS A 11 -32.63 26.57 -14.64
C LYS A 11 -33.88 25.70 -14.84
N ASP A 12 -33.78 24.39 -14.58
CA ASP A 12 -34.90 23.46 -14.77
C ASP A 12 -35.03 22.51 -13.58
N SER A 13 -35.96 22.85 -12.68
CA SER A 13 -36.17 22.19 -11.38
C SER A 13 -36.63 20.73 -11.50
N THR A 14 -37.25 20.38 -12.62
CA THR A 14 -37.81 19.04 -12.87
C THR A 14 -36.72 18.00 -13.14
N LYS A 15 -35.62 18.39 -13.79
CA LYS A 15 -34.52 17.48 -14.13
C LYS A 15 -33.68 17.08 -12.90
N ARG A 16 -33.69 17.89 -11.83
CA ARG A 16 -33.01 17.57 -10.56
C ARG A 16 -33.68 16.41 -9.84
N HIS A 17 -35.00 16.31 -9.87
CA HIS A 17 -35.73 15.23 -9.20
C HIS A 17 -35.48 13.88 -9.88
N VAL A 18 -35.44 13.86 -11.21
CA VAL A 18 -35.22 12.63 -11.98
C VAL A 18 -33.77 12.14 -11.83
N LEU A 19 -32.77 13.03 -11.86
CA LEU A 19 -31.37 12.66 -11.64
C LEU A 19 -31.13 12.16 -10.21
N ALA A 20 -31.73 12.80 -9.20
CA ALA A 20 -31.61 12.33 -7.81
C ALA A 20 -32.17 10.90 -7.63
N HIS A 21 -33.31 10.62 -8.26
CA HIS A 21 -33.94 9.30 -8.18
C HIS A 21 -33.14 8.21 -8.94
N LEU A 22 -32.52 8.55 -10.06
CA LEU A 22 -31.67 7.61 -10.82
C LEU A 22 -30.38 7.26 -10.07
N ILE A 23 -29.80 8.23 -9.36
CA ILE A 23 -28.59 8.05 -8.55
C ILE A 23 -28.87 7.15 -7.32
N GLN A 24 -30.04 7.30 -6.68
CA GLN A 24 -30.42 6.44 -5.55
C GLN A 24 -30.65 4.98 -5.97
N HIS A 25 -31.30 4.74 -7.10
CA HIS A 25 -31.50 3.38 -7.61
C HIS A 25 -30.18 2.71 -8.00
N SER A 26 -29.26 3.45 -8.63
CA SER A 26 -27.95 2.92 -9.03
C SER A 26 -27.04 2.58 -7.86
N GLN A 27 -27.21 3.18 -6.68
CA GLN A 27 -26.40 2.83 -5.50
C GLN A 27 -26.87 1.53 -4.86
N ALA A 28 -28.19 1.29 -4.77
CA ALA A 28 -28.74 0.13 -4.06
C ALA A 28 -28.30 -1.20 -4.69
N ASP A 29 -28.27 -1.30 -6.01
CA ASP A 29 -27.91 -2.54 -6.72
C ASP A 29 -26.39 -2.84 -6.63
N VAL A 30 -25.55 -1.82 -6.46
CA VAL A 30 -24.08 -1.98 -6.35
C VAL A 30 -23.67 -2.44 -4.93
N PHE A 31 -24.39 -2.03 -3.89
CA PHE A 31 -24.08 -2.40 -2.51
C PHE A 31 -24.47 -3.84 -2.16
N ASP A 32 -25.46 -4.43 -2.83
CA ASP A 32 -25.93 -5.80 -2.53
C ASP A 32 -24.93 -6.86 -3.05
N LEU A 33 -24.32 -6.62 -4.22
CA LEU A 33 -23.33 -7.53 -4.81
C LEU A 33 -22.04 -7.61 -3.99
N ASP A 34 -21.63 -6.50 -3.38
CA ASP A 34 -20.43 -6.42 -2.53
C ASP A 34 -20.64 -7.13 -1.18
N ASN A 35 -21.85 -7.01 -0.59
CA ASN A 35 -22.18 -7.69 0.67
C ASN A 35 -22.18 -9.22 0.54
N GLN A 36 -22.60 -9.77 -0.60
CA GLN A 36 -22.58 -11.22 -0.83
C GLN A 36 -21.14 -11.76 -0.85
N GLN A 37 -20.23 -11.05 -1.51
CA GLN A 37 -18.82 -11.45 -1.59
C GLN A 37 -18.14 -11.37 -0.21
N VAL A 38 -18.41 -10.30 0.55
CA VAL A 38 -17.89 -10.16 1.92
C VAL A 38 -18.38 -11.31 2.81
N ASN A 39 -19.66 -11.66 2.72
CA ASN A 39 -20.25 -12.71 3.56
C ASN A 39 -19.70 -14.11 3.21
N GLU A 40 -19.43 -14.38 1.93
CA GLU A 40 -18.80 -15.63 1.49
C GLU A 40 -17.34 -15.76 1.96
N LEU A 41 -16.60 -14.64 1.95
CA LEU A 41 -15.23 -14.58 2.47
C LEU A 41 -15.19 -14.78 3.99
N GLU A 42 -16.10 -14.16 4.72
CA GLU A 42 -16.23 -14.32 6.18
C GLU A 42 -16.53 -15.78 6.55
N LYS A 43 -17.44 -16.43 5.81
CA LYS A 43 -17.77 -17.83 6.00
C LYS A 43 -16.55 -18.75 5.77
N ASN A 44 -15.83 -18.56 4.66
CA ASN A 44 -14.63 -19.34 4.37
C ASN A 44 -13.53 -19.16 5.43
N LEU A 45 -13.32 -17.94 5.94
CA LEU A 45 -12.37 -17.70 7.03
C LEU A 45 -12.78 -18.39 8.32
N ASN A 46 -14.07 -18.40 8.65
CA ASN A 46 -14.56 -19.06 9.84
C ASN A 46 -14.37 -20.58 9.74
N GLU A 47 -14.66 -21.18 8.58
CA GLU A 47 -14.43 -22.61 8.32
C GLU A 47 -12.95 -22.98 8.45
N LEU A 48 -12.04 -22.18 7.87
CA LEU A 48 -10.61 -22.39 7.99
C LEU A 48 -10.09 -22.22 9.42
N ARG A 49 -10.63 -21.28 10.20
CA ARG A 49 -10.27 -21.14 11.62
C ARG A 49 -10.69 -22.34 12.45
N VAL A 50 -11.89 -22.86 12.21
CA VAL A 50 -12.38 -24.07 12.87
C VAL A 50 -11.54 -25.29 12.46
N ALA A 51 -11.18 -25.40 11.18
CA ALA A 51 -10.36 -26.49 10.66
C ALA A 51 -8.89 -26.42 11.14
N ALA A 52 -8.35 -25.21 11.30
CA ALA A 52 -6.98 -24.97 11.75
C ALA A 52 -6.83 -24.98 13.29
N ALA A 53 -7.92 -25.17 14.04
CA ALA A 53 -7.85 -25.36 15.49
C ALA A 53 -6.90 -26.54 15.81
N PRO A 54 -5.77 -26.29 16.49
CA PRO A 54 -4.71 -27.29 16.62
C PRO A 54 -5.20 -28.47 17.48
N LYS A 55 -5.21 -29.67 16.88
CA LYS A 55 -5.38 -30.93 17.63
C LYS A 55 -4.22 -31.04 18.63
N PRO A 56 -4.46 -31.00 19.96
CA PRO A 56 -3.37 -31.05 20.93
C PRO A 56 -2.70 -32.43 20.90
N ARG A 57 -1.53 -32.54 20.26
CA ARG A 57 -0.77 -33.80 20.14
C ARG A 57 0.68 -33.75 20.65
N PHE A 58 1.03 -32.80 21.52
CA PHE A 58 2.36 -32.81 22.14
C PHE A 58 2.30 -32.70 23.66
N ALA A 59 2.17 -33.87 24.30
CA ALA A 59 2.54 -34.05 25.69
C ALA A 59 4.02 -34.48 25.75
N PHE A 60 4.93 -33.51 25.88
CA PHE A 60 6.34 -33.81 26.17
C PHE A 60 6.55 -33.92 27.69
N LYS A 61 6.53 -35.16 28.18
CA LYS A 61 7.11 -35.53 29.49
C LYS A 61 8.61 -35.73 29.31
N ARG A 62 9.47 -34.88 29.91
CA ARG A 62 10.87 -35.27 30.27
C ARG A 62 11.35 -34.57 31.56
N LYS A 63 12.23 -35.28 32.26
CA LYS A 63 12.72 -35.10 33.63
C LYS A 63 14.24 -34.82 33.61
N ALA A 64 14.66 -33.85 34.45
CA ALA A 64 15.97 -33.61 35.09
C ALA A 64 17.20 -33.10 34.28
N ALA A 65 17.84 -32.09 34.90
CA ALA A 65 19.19 -31.50 34.71
C ALA A 65 20.31 -32.42 35.32
N PRO A 66 21.65 -32.11 35.36
CA PRO A 66 22.35 -30.81 35.24
C PRO A 66 23.70 -30.77 34.46
N THR A 67 24.25 -29.55 34.37
CA THR A 67 25.62 -29.02 34.03
C THR A 67 26.80 -29.77 34.71
N PRO A 68 28.12 -29.57 34.38
CA PRO A 68 28.82 -28.31 34.06
C PRO A 68 30.03 -28.32 33.06
N SER A 69 30.51 -27.09 32.78
CA SER A 69 31.79 -26.53 32.22
C SER A 69 33.11 -27.10 32.85
N PRO A 70 34.39 -26.67 32.57
CA PRO A 70 35.03 -25.73 31.59
C PRO A 70 36.36 -26.21 30.87
N SER A 71 36.79 -25.47 29.81
CA SER A 71 38.14 -24.94 29.37
C SER A 71 39.50 -25.67 29.66
N PRO A 72 40.70 -25.24 29.18
CA PRO A 72 41.14 -24.22 28.18
C PRO A 72 42.36 -24.60 27.26
N ALA A 73 42.87 -23.61 26.49
CA ALA A 73 44.24 -23.43 25.91
C ALA A 73 44.49 -24.01 24.50
N THR A 74 45.17 -23.40 23.51
CA THR A 74 46.32 -22.45 23.46
C THR A 74 46.39 -21.84 22.00
N PRO A 75 47.49 -21.21 21.48
CA PRO A 75 47.63 -19.76 21.27
C PRO A 75 47.82 -19.27 19.80
N ALA A 76 47.68 -17.94 19.68
CA ALA A 76 48.44 -16.98 18.85
C ALA A 76 48.66 -17.27 17.35
N GLU A 77 47.93 -16.53 16.52
CA GLU A 77 48.26 -16.30 15.10
C GLU A 77 48.22 -14.79 14.80
N SER A 78 49.28 -14.31 14.15
CA SER A 78 49.54 -12.93 13.74
C SER A 78 48.58 -12.45 12.65
N PRO A 79 48.02 -11.22 12.71
CA PRO A 79 47.19 -10.72 11.63
C PRO A 79 48.02 -10.00 10.55
N GLN A 80 47.89 -10.54 9.34
CA GLN A 80 48.23 -9.99 8.04
C GLN A 80 47.40 -8.72 7.74
N PRO A 81 47.92 -7.74 6.98
CA PRO A 81 47.22 -6.49 6.69
C PRO A 81 46.03 -6.70 5.72
N GLN A 82 44.83 -6.31 6.17
CA GLN A 82 43.61 -6.27 5.35
C GLN A 82 43.63 -5.06 4.38
N PRO A 83 43.12 -5.21 3.14
CA PRO A 83 42.80 -4.09 2.27
C PRO A 83 41.56 -3.33 2.75
N ALA A 84 41.61 -2.00 2.63
CA ALA A 84 40.58 -1.05 3.02
C ALA A 84 39.20 -1.36 2.41
N SER A 85 38.18 -1.36 3.26
CA SER A 85 36.77 -1.31 2.87
C SER A 85 36.39 0.11 2.40
N PRO A 86 35.54 0.25 1.36
CA PRO A 86 35.01 1.54 0.96
C PRO A 86 34.02 2.09 2.00
N PRO A 87 33.85 3.43 2.09
CA PRO A 87 33.11 4.07 3.15
C PRO A 87 31.62 3.74 3.08
N THR A 88 31.10 3.24 4.20
CA THR A 88 29.66 3.12 4.47
C THR A 88 29.05 4.51 4.42
N GLN A 89 28.31 4.81 3.34
CA GLN A 89 27.48 6.00 3.28
C GLN A 89 26.40 5.86 4.35
N SER A 90 26.47 6.71 5.35
CA SER A 90 25.45 6.94 6.36
C SER A 90 24.21 7.53 5.68
N GLN A 91 23.29 6.66 5.27
CA GLN A 91 21.95 7.05 4.84
C GLN A 91 21.21 7.62 6.06
N SER A 92 20.87 8.90 5.97
CA SER A 92 19.90 9.57 6.83
C SER A 92 18.55 8.84 6.72
N PRO A 93 17.80 8.68 7.83
CA PRO A 93 16.51 8.00 7.81
C PRO A 93 15.44 8.93 7.21
N SER A 94 15.44 9.08 5.88
CA SER A 94 14.25 9.49 5.14
C SER A 94 13.34 8.27 5.03
N SER A 95 12.17 8.36 5.66
CA SER A 95 11.23 7.25 5.70
C SER A 95 10.33 7.36 4.47
N ASN A 96 10.81 6.74 3.38
CA ASN A 96 10.13 6.73 2.10
C ASN A 96 9.01 5.70 2.10
N SER A 97 7.86 6.08 1.55
CA SER A 97 6.77 5.14 1.28
C SER A 97 7.00 4.50 -0.08
N PHE A 98 6.77 3.19 -0.20
CA PHE A 98 6.92 2.51 -1.49
C PHE A 98 5.82 1.49 -1.78
N ILE A 99 5.52 1.33 -3.07
CA ILE A 99 4.65 0.31 -3.64
C ILE A 99 5.40 -0.28 -4.82
N SER A 100 5.62 -1.60 -4.83
CA SER A 100 6.36 -2.23 -5.91
C SER A 100 5.96 -3.67 -6.22
N SER A 101 6.25 -4.10 -7.45
CA SER A 101 6.18 -5.50 -7.89
C SER A 101 4.77 -6.10 -7.77
N HIS A 102 3.78 -5.42 -8.33
CA HIS A 102 2.41 -5.90 -8.39
C HIS A 102 1.94 -6.05 -9.84
N GLU A 103 1.11 -7.06 -10.07
CA GLU A 103 0.52 -7.37 -11.37
C GLU A 103 -0.98 -7.65 -11.21
N ARG A 104 -1.81 -7.15 -12.14
CA ARG A 104 -3.27 -7.41 -12.18
C ARG A 104 -3.99 -7.16 -10.85
N LYS A 105 -3.61 -6.09 -10.14
CA LYS A 105 -4.09 -5.82 -8.78
C LYS A 105 -4.63 -4.41 -8.60
N TYR A 106 -5.67 -4.30 -7.77
CA TYR A 106 -6.13 -3.03 -7.23
C TYR A 106 -5.36 -2.69 -5.94
N LEU A 107 -4.75 -1.52 -5.91
CA LEU A 107 -3.93 -1.03 -4.81
C LEU A 107 -4.56 0.26 -4.26
N ALA A 108 -4.66 0.32 -2.93
CA ALA A 108 -5.24 1.46 -2.22
C ALA A 108 -4.23 2.06 -1.24
N ILE A 109 -4.61 3.17 -0.58
CA ILE A 109 -3.80 3.82 0.47
C ILE A 109 -3.32 2.84 1.55
N SER A 110 -4.15 1.87 1.91
CA SER A 110 -3.81 0.81 2.89
C SER A 110 -2.67 -0.12 2.45
N SER A 111 -2.31 -0.11 1.17
CA SER A 111 -1.20 -0.89 0.60
C SER A 111 0.15 -0.19 0.73
N LEU A 112 0.19 1.09 1.16
CA LEU A 112 1.45 1.79 1.40
C LEU A 112 2.15 1.22 2.64
N ILE A 113 3.44 0.93 2.48
CA ILE A 113 4.31 0.51 3.58
C ILE A 113 5.14 1.72 4.02
N GLY A 114 5.09 2.03 5.32
CA GLY A 114 5.83 3.13 5.96
C GLY A 114 5.16 4.49 5.73
N ALA A 115 4.48 5.04 6.74
CA ALA A 115 3.82 6.35 6.64
C ALA A 115 4.21 7.28 7.81
N PRO A 116 5.22 8.16 7.62
CA PRO A 116 5.48 9.35 8.42
C PRO A 116 4.86 10.62 7.77
N PRO A 117 4.85 11.76 8.51
CA PRO A 117 4.06 12.95 8.15
C PRO A 117 4.54 13.72 6.90
N THR A 118 5.71 13.44 6.35
CA THR A 118 6.21 14.02 5.09
C THR A 118 7.03 12.96 4.38
N SER A 119 6.49 12.30 3.36
CA SER A 119 7.15 11.16 2.73
C SER A 119 7.21 11.30 1.22
N ASP A 120 8.38 10.96 0.68
CA ASP A 120 8.53 10.70 -0.74
C ASP A 120 7.93 9.33 -1.05
N LEU A 121 7.12 9.25 -2.11
CA LEU A 121 6.42 8.06 -2.52
C LEU A 121 7.05 7.48 -3.78
N THR A 122 7.56 6.26 -3.71
CA THR A 122 8.07 5.52 -4.88
C THR A 122 7.08 4.45 -5.30
N ILE A 123 6.63 4.50 -6.55
CA ILE A 123 5.77 3.48 -7.16
C ILE A 123 6.54 2.88 -8.32
N SER A 124 6.80 1.57 -8.27
CA SER A 124 7.58 0.90 -9.30
C SER A 124 7.07 -0.47 -9.70
N ASN A 125 7.44 -0.92 -10.91
CA ASN A 125 7.21 -2.28 -11.38
C ASN A 125 5.74 -2.70 -11.27
N LEU A 126 4.85 -1.88 -11.84
CA LEU A 126 3.42 -2.15 -11.88
C LEU A 126 3.00 -2.56 -13.29
N ASP A 127 2.27 -3.67 -13.41
CA ASP A 127 1.70 -4.12 -14.69
C ASP A 127 0.22 -4.50 -14.56
N HIS A 128 -0.63 -4.01 -15.45
CA HIS A 128 -2.09 -4.23 -15.41
C HIS A 128 -2.74 -3.87 -14.05
N CYS A 129 -2.24 -2.84 -13.37
CA CYS A 129 -2.70 -2.45 -12.04
C CYS A 129 -3.59 -1.21 -12.04
N ILE A 130 -4.43 -1.09 -11.01
CA ILE A 130 -5.18 0.14 -10.71
C ILE A 130 -4.73 0.60 -9.33
N LEU A 131 -4.05 1.74 -9.27
CA LEU A 131 -3.60 2.35 -8.03
C LEU A 131 -4.51 3.53 -7.72
N ASN A 132 -5.18 3.50 -6.57
CA ASN A 132 -6.04 4.58 -6.10
C ASN A 132 -5.60 5.07 -4.72
N LEU A 133 -4.93 6.22 -4.72
CA LEU A 133 -4.46 6.92 -3.52
C LEU A 133 -5.31 8.16 -3.20
N VAL A 134 -6.45 8.34 -3.86
CA VAL A 134 -7.36 9.46 -3.57
C VAL A 134 -8.00 9.22 -2.18
N PRO A 135 -7.87 10.17 -1.24
CA PRO A 135 -8.46 10.04 0.08
C PRO A 135 -9.98 9.91 -0.02
N THR A 136 -10.53 8.85 0.56
CA THR A 136 -11.98 8.69 0.72
C THR A 136 -12.41 9.26 2.06
N THR A 137 -13.60 9.85 2.12
CA THR A 137 -14.13 10.53 3.32
C THR A 137 -14.27 9.63 4.55
N ALA A 138 -14.19 8.31 4.37
CA ALA A 138 -14.24 7.32 5.44
C ALA A 138 -12.90 7.16 6.19
N LEU A 139 -11.77 7.58 5.60
CA LEU A 139 -10.44 7.44 6.19
C LEU A 139 -9.67 8.76 6.08
N PRO A 140 -9.57 9.57 7.15
CA PRO A 140 -8.87 10.85 7.16
C PRO A 140 -7.34 10.67 7.26
N HIS A 141 -6.78 9.69 6.56
CA HIS A 141 -5.33 9.59 6.41
C HIS A 141 -4.89 10.66 5.40
N LYS A 142 -4.60 11.85 5.93
CA LYS A 142 -3.98 12.92 5.16
C LYS A 142 -2.55 12.50 4.82
N LEU A 143 -2.38 11.96 3.62
CA LEU A 143 -1.07 11.73 3.01
C LEU A 143 -0.49 13.10 2.62
N ASP A 144 0.59 13.52 3.25
CA ASP A 144 1.35 14.70 2.85
C ASP A 144 2.60 14.22 2.10
N ILE A 145 2.44 14.13 0.78
CA ILE A 145 3.46 13.64 -0.14
C ILE A 145 4.15 14.84 -0.77
N SER A 146 5.47 14.92 -0.62
CA SER A 146 6.31 15.97 -1.21
C SER A 146 6.75 15.62 -2.63
N ALA A 147 7.16 14.37 -2.86
CA ALA A 147 7.61 13.90 -4.15
C ALA A 147 7.03 12.53 -4.48
N VAL A 148 6.68 12.32 -5.75
CA VAL A 148 6.29 11.01 -6.27
C VAL A 148 7.28 10.56 -7.33
N HIS A 149 7.77 9.34 -7.24
CA HIS A 149 8.62 8.72 -8.24
C HIS A 149 7.90 7.53 -8.85
N LEU A 150 7.54 7.64 -10.13
CA LEU A 150 6.93 6.57 -10.91
C LEU A 150 7.99 5.92 -11.78
N ARG A 151 8.16 4.60 -11.69
CA ARG A 151 9.18 3.87 -12.45
C ARG A 151 8.67 2.55 -13.01
N GLU A 152 8.91 2.28 -14.29
CA GLU A 152 8.63 0.96 -14.90
C GLU A 152 7.16 0.54 -14.69
N ILE A 153 6.21 1.35 -15.18
CA ILE A 153 4.77 1.09 -15.01
C ILE A 153 4.13 0.89 -16.39
N THR A 154 3.41 -0.21 -16.55
CA THR A 154 2.85 -0.67 -17.82
C THR A 154 1.36 -1.02 -17.69
N ASN A 155 0.54 -0.71 -18.70
CA ASN A 155 -0.88 -1.08 -18.77
C ASN A 155 -1.71 -0.72 -17.52
N SER A 156 -1.37 0.36 -16.83
CA SER A 156 -1.89 0.64 -15.48
C SER A 156 -2.57 2.00 -15.37
N ILE A 157 -3.48 2.13 -14.41
CA ILE A 157 -4.20 3.37 -14.09
C ILE A 157 -3.77 3.86 -12.71
N LEU A 158 -3.37 5.12 -12.60
CA LEU A 158 -2.90 5.72 -11.36
C LEU A 158 -3.77 6.94 -11.02
N LEU A 159 -4.47 6.88 -9.89
CA LEU A 159 -5.24 7.97 -9.30
C LEU A 159 -4.52 8.42 -8.04
N LEU A 160 -3.82 9.55 -8.11
CA LEU A 160 -3.02 10.08 -7.02
C LEU A 160 -3.73 11.31 -6.42
N PRO A 161 -3.53 11.58 -5.11
CA PRO A 161 -4.00 12.82 -4.50
C PRO A 161 -3.30 14.03 -5.10
N ILE A 162 -3.75 15.22 -4.71
CA ILE A 162 -2.98 16.45 -4.96
C ILE A 162 -1.71 16.39 -4.10
N ILE A 163 -0.56 16.45 -4.76
CA ILE A 163 0.78 16.35 -4.19
C ILE A 163 1.36 17.76 -4.04
N ASN A 164 1.93 18.07 -2.88
CA ASN A 164 2.54 19.37 -2.59
C ASN A 164 4.00 19.44 -3.06
N GLY A 165 4.27 18.98 -4.27
CA GLY A 165 5.61 19.09 -4.85
C GLY A 165 5.69 18.50 -6.25
N SER A 166 6.74 17.72 -6.51
CA SER A 166 7.07 17.24 -7.85
C SER A 166 6.73 15.78 -8.06
N ILE A 167 6.52 15.42 -9.32
CA ILE A 167 6.46 14.04 -9.76
C ILE A 167 7.58 13.77 -10.75
N LEU A 168 8.35 12.71 -10.53
CA LEU A 168 9.36 12.19 -11.42
C LEU A 168 8.80 10.96 -12.12
N ILE A 169 8.77 10.99 -13.45
CA ILE A 169 8.21 9.94 -14.26
C ILE A 169 9.31 9.26 -15.07
N HIS A 170 9.46 7.95 -14.88
CA HIS A 170 10.44 7.13 -15.57
C HIS A 170 9.79 5.87 -16.16
N GLU A 171 9.98 5.63 -17.46
CA GLU A 171 9.55 4.39 -18.13
C GLU A 171 8.06 4.02 -17.90
N LEU A 172 7.16 4.85 -18.43
CA LEU A 172 5.72 4.55 -18.50
C LEU A 172 5.32 4.03 -19.88
N SER A 173 4.47 3.01 -19.94
CA SER A 173 3.92 2.50 -21.20
C SER A 173 2.44 2.15 -21.07
N ASN A 174 1.61 2.66 -21.99
CA ASN A 174 0.16 2.41 -22.01
C ASN A 174 -0.53 2.65 -20.64
N CYS A 175 -0.22 3.78 -20.00
CA CYS A 175 -0.74 4.12 -18.68
C CYS A 175 -1.61 5.37 -18.71
N ALA A 176 -2.59 5.43 -17.79
CA ALA A 176 -3.39 6.62 -17.54
C ALA A 176 -3.12 7.12 -16.12
N ILE A 177 -2.75 8.39 -15.99
CA ILE A 177 -2.41 9.00 -14.69
C ILE A 177 -3.27 10.22 -14.47
N VAL A 178 -3.92 10.28 -13.31
CA VAL A 178 -4.68 11.43 -12.83
C VAL A 178 -4.04 11.88 -11.52
N LEU A 179 -3.48 13.09 -11.52
CA LEU A 179 -2.82 13.67 -10.35
C LEU A 179 -2.86 15.21 -10.41
N GLY A 180 -2.65 15.86 -9.27
CA GLY A 180 -2.35 17.29 -9.21
C GLY A 180 -0.98 17.51 -8.56
N CYS A 181 -0.08 18.26 -9.18
CA CYS A 181 1.25 18.56 -8.65
C CYS A 181 1.71 19.95 -9.06
N HIS A 182 2.81 20.42 -8.47
CA HIS A 182 3.44 21.69 -8.84
C HIS A 182 4.36 21.55 -10.05
N GLN A 183 5.06 20.42 -10.17
CA GLN A 183 6.08 20.19 -11.20
C GLN A 183 6.06 18.74 -11.67
N VAL A 184 6.22 18.54 -12.98
CA VAL A 184 6.41 17.22 -13.61
C VAL A 184 7.81 17.19 -14.20
N ILE A 185 8.58 16.17 -13.84
CA ILE A 185 9.97 15.95 -14.26
C ILE A 185 10.05 14.64 -15.03
#